data_AF-A0A7V8U184-F1
#
_entry.id   AF-A0A7V8U184-F1
#
_cell.length_a   1.000
_cell.length_b   1.000
_cell.length_c   1.000
_cell.angle_alpha   90.00
_cell.angle_beta   90.00
_cell.angle_gamma   90.00
#
_symmetry.space_group_name_H-M   'P 1'
#
loop_
_entity.id
_entity.type
_entity.pdbx_description
1 polymer ?
#
loop_
_entity_poly.entity_id
_entity_poly.type
_entity_poly.pdbx_seq_one_letter_code
_entity_poly.pdbx_strand_id
1 'polypeptide(L)'
;MRIAIMNIAANVGPALALEVADAVKHFKFTPRGKRRLHAKPNAGEIRRCAWWLGAELNILQPKLVVTLGASALYALVGPKVKLTPERGHILYPANRPPVLVTIHPSYLLRIRDEAEQRRQHRDFVSDLHKAAAFRPA
;
A
#
# COMPACT_ATOMS: atom_id res chain seq x y z
N MET A 1 -11.62 -11.32 -15.93
CA MET A 1 -10.64 -10.22 -15.75
C MET A 1 -10.89 -9.62 -14.37
N ARG A 2 -10.09 -9.94 -13.34
CA ARG A 2 -10.33 -9.50 -11.94
C ARG A 2 -9.00 -9.36 -11.15
N ILE A 3 -8.82 -8.16 -10.58
CA ILE A 3 -8.03 -7.63 -9.44
C ILE A 3 -6.54 -8.01 -9.30
N ALA A 4 -5.68 -6.99 -9.17
CA ALA A 4 -4.28 -7.08 -8.73
C ALA A 4 -4.20 -6.48 -7.33
N ILE A 5 -3.62 -7.17 -6.34
CA ILE A 5 -3.53 -6.59 -4.99
C ILE A 5 -2.29 -5.70 -4.91
N MET A 6 -2.50 -4.39 -4.75
CA MET A 6 -1.45 -3.42 -4.51
C MET A 6 -2.03 -2.19 -3.81
N ASN A 7 -2.53 -2.41 -2.60
CA ASN A 7 -3.46 -1.49 -1.97
C ASN A 7 -2.78 -0.23 -1.40
N ILE A 8 -3.47 0.87 -1.62
CA ILE A 8 -3.33 2.17 -1.00
C ILE A 8 -4.64 2.43 -0.26
N ALA A 9 -4.57 2.75 1.04
CA ALA A 9 -5.72 3.14 1.84
C ALA A 9 -5.70 4.66 2.01
N ALA A 10 -6.74 5.36 1.56
CA ALA A 10 -6.86 6.81 1.60
C ALA A 10 -7.99 7.21 2.56
N ASN A 11 -7.78 8.33 3.26
CA ASN A 11 -8.78 8.98 4.14
C ASN A 11 -9.10 8.24 5.45
N VAL A 12 -8.08 7.80 6.19
CA VAL A 12 -8.26 7.23 7.54
C VAL A 12 -8.55 8.36 8.54
N GLY A 13 -9.83 8.58 8.87
CA GLY A 13 -10.28 9.58 9.85
C GLY A 13 -11.58 9.17 10.57
N PRO A 14 -12.01 9.92 11.61
CA PRO A 14 -13.15 9.55 12.47
C PRO A 14 -14.51 9.53 11.75
N ALA A 15 -14.61 10.10 10.54
CA ALA A 15 -15.71 9.82 9.61
C ALA A 15 -15.26 8.69 8.68
N LEU A 16 -15.90 7.52 8.83
CA LEU A 16 -15.57 6.17 8.32
C LEU A 16 -15.34 5.97 6.80
N ALA A 17 -15.05 7.00 6.00
CA ALA A 17 -14.84 6.85 4.56
C ALA A 17 -13.41 6.41 4.24
N LEU A 18 -13.15 5.09 4.34
CA LEU A 18 -11.92 4.45 3.84
C LEU A 18 -12.06 4.13 2.36
N GLU A 19 -11.21 4.71 1.52
CA GLU A 19 -11.09 4.35 0.11
C GLU A 19 -9.89 3.43 -0.10
N VAL A 20 -10.08 2.33 -0.82
CA VAL A 20 -9.02 1.36 -1.15
C VAL A 20 -8.79 1.37 -2.65
N ALA A 21 -7.57 1.73 -3.06
CA ALA A 21 -7.17 1.78 -4.47
C ALA A 21 -5.92 0.94 -4.72
N ASP A 22 -5.81 0.35 -5.91
CA ASP A 22 -4.59 -0.34 -6.32
C ASP A 22 -3.63 0.58 -7.09
N ALA A 23 -2.34 0.48 -6.78
CA ALA A 23 -1.28 1.23 -7.47
C ALA A 23 -1.12 0.84 -8.96
N VAL A 24 -1.61 -0.33 -9.36
CA VAL A 24 -1.65 -0.80 -10.75
C VAL A 24 -3.05 -1.33 -11.03
N LYS A 25 -3.67 -0.90 -12.14
CA LYS A 25 -5.07 -1.23 -12.44
C LYS A 25 -5.26 -2.57 -13.17
N HIS A 26 -4.16 -3.25 -13.53
CA HIS A 26 -4.15 -4.51 -14.25
C HIS A 26 -3.45 -5.63 -13.48
N PHE A 27 -4.06 -6.81 -13.41
CA PHE A 27 -3.49 -7.98 -12.76
C PHE A 27 -2.42 -8.64 -13.62
N LYS A 28 -1.17 -8.56 -13.15
CA LYS A 28 -0.05 -9.28 -13.72
C LYS A 28 0.06 -10.68 -13.13
N PHE A 29 0.16 -11.69 -13.98
CA PHE A 29 0.25 -13.07 -13.52
C PHE A 29 1.12 -13.95 -14.42
N THR A 30 1.64 -15.03 -13.84
CA THR A 30 2.20 -16.16 -14.58
C THR A 30 1.24 -17.36 -14.50
N PRO A 31 0.96 -18.04 -15.63
CA PRO A 31 0.12 -19.23 -15.62
C PRO A 31 0.84 -20.41 -14.95
N ARG A 32 0.13 -21.15 -14.10
CA ARG A 32 0.59 -22.42 -13.52
C ARG A 32 -0.56 -23.42 -13.53
N GLY A 33 -0.60 -24.25 -14.57
CA GLY A 33 -1.75 -25.12 -14.84
C GLY A 33 -3.04 -24.30 -14.98
N LYS A 34 -4.09 -24.66 -14.23
CA LYS A 34 -5.37 -23.91 -14.20
C LYS A 34 -5.34 -22.65 -13.32
N ARG A 35 -4.23 -22.35 -12.63
CA ARG A 35 -4.12 -21.22 -11.69
C ARG A 35 -3.32 -20.06 -12.30
N ARG A 36 -3.67 -18.85 -11.89
CA ARG A 36 -2.93 -17.62 -12.20
C ARG A 36 -2.18 -17.19 -10.94
N LEU A 37 -0.84 -17.17 -10.99
CA LEU A 37 -0.01 -16.74 -9.87
C LEU A 37 0.31 -15.26 -9.99
N HIS A 38 0.05 -14.48 -8.94
CA HIS A 38 0.37 -13.06 -8.92
C HIS A 38 1.88 -12.84 -9.19
N ALA A 39 2.19 -11.99 -10.17
CA ALA A 39 3.54 -11.56 -10.46
C ALA A 39 3.70 -10.08 -10.10
N LYS A 40 4.83 -9.73 -9.47
CA LYS A 40 5.12 -8.35 -9.07
C LYS A 40 5.19 -7.46 -10.32
N PRO A 41 4.52 -6.29 -10.33
CA PRO A 41 4.66 -5.35 -11.43
C PRO A 41 6.06 -4.73 -11.43
N ASN A 42 6.56 -4.43 -12.62
CA ASN A 42 7.82 -3.74 -12.82
C ASN A 42 7.64 -2.22 -12.75
N ALA A 43 8.75 -1.49 -12.66
CA ALA A 43 8.71 -0.03 -12.55
C ALA A 43 8.02 0.66 -13.75
N GLY A 44 8.12 0.09 -14.96
CA GLY A 44 7.47 0.63 -16.14
C GLY A 44 5.95 0.47 -16.13
N GLU A 45 5.43 -0.62 -15.56
CA GLU A 45 3.99 -0.86 -15.38
C GLU A 45 3.41 0.07 -14.30
N ILE A 46 4.14 0.25 -13.20
CA ILE A 46 3.78 1.21 -12.14
C ILE A 46 3.69 2.63 -12.71
N ARG A 47 4.70 3.07 -13.47
CA ARG A 47 4.70 4.39 -14.10
C ARG A 47 3.51 4.60 -15.04
N ARG A 48 3.14 3.59 -15.82
CA ARG A 48 1.97 3.67 -16.73
C ARG A 48 0.65 3.80 -16.00
N CYS A 49 0.54 3.30 -14.77
CA CYS A 49 -0.67 3.45 -13.95
C CYS A 49 -0.61 4.66 -13.01
N ALA A 50 0.52 5.36 -12.92
CA ALA A 50 0.71 6.48 -11.99
C ALA A 50 -0.25 7.64 -12.26
N TRP A 51 -0.69 7.84 -13.51
CA TRP A 51 -1.65 8.89 -13.84
C TRP A 51 -3.03 8.63 -13.21
N TRP A 52 -3.50 7.38 -13.19
CA TRP A 52 -4.74 6.99 -12.52
C TRP A 52 -4.67 7.27 -11.03
N LEU A 53 -3.56 6.85 -10.40
CA LEU A 53 -3.33 7.10 -8.98
C LEU A 53 -3.27 8.60 -8.67
N GLY A 54 -2.62 9.38 -9.54
CA GLY A 54 -2.62 10.85 -9.42
C GLY A 54 -4.02 11.45 -9.51
N ALA A 55 -4.85 10.98 -10.45
CA ALA A 55 -6.24 11.42 -10.58
C ALA A 55 -7.09 11.06 -9.34
N GLU A 56 -6.94 9.84 -8.82
CA GLU A 56 -7.63 9.41 -7.59
C GLU A 56 -7.23 10.29 -6.39
N LEU A 57 -5.93 10.54 -6.20
CA LEU A 57 -5.45 11.42 -5.13
C LEU A 57 -5.95 12.86 -5.30
N ASN A 58 -6.02 13.36 -6.54
CA ASN A 58 -6.51 14.70 -6.84
C ASN A 58 -8.01 14.85 -6.56
N ILE A 59 -8.80 13.81 -6.80
CA ILE A 59 -10.24 13.81 -6.52
C ILE A 59 -10.49 13.66 -5.02
N LEU A 60 -9.81 12.70 -4.38
CA LEU A 60 -10.05 12.36 -2.98
C LEU A 60 -9.44 13.34 -1.98
N GLN A 61 -8.37 14.05 -2.36
CA GLN A 61 -7.61 14.97 -1.50
C GLN A 61 -7.36 14.38 -0.09
N PRO A 62 -6.77 13.17 0.02
CA PRO A 62 -6.73 12.47 1.29
C PRO A 62 -5.78 13.17 2.27
N LYS A 63 -6.19 13.21 3.54
CA LYS A 63 -5.37 13.73 4.65
C LYS A 63 -4.16 12.83 4.97
N LEU A 64 -4.30 11.54 4.72
CA LEU A 64 -3.28 10.52 4.91
C LEU A 64 -3.46 9.42 3.85
N VAL A 65 -2.34 8.91 3.38
CA VAL A 65 -2.28 7.74 2.49
C VAL A 65 -1.49 6.62 3.18
N VAL A 66 -2.06 5.42 3.25
CA VAL A 66 -1.40 4.24 3.82
C VAL A 66 -0.96 3.32 2.69
N THR A 67 0.33 3.01 2.63
CA THR A 67 0.90 2.11 1.62
C THR A 67 1.00 0.70 2.18
N LEU A 68 0.39 -0.26 1.46
CA LEU A 68 0.48 -1.68 1.79
C LEU A 68 1.57 -2.34 0.93
N GLY A 69 2.80 -2.36 1.46
CA GLY A 69 3.96 -3.00 0.85
C GLY A 69 4.76 -2.11 -0.12
N ALA A 70 5.95 -2.61 -0.47
CA ALA A 70 6.96 -1.85 -1.22
C ALA A 70 6.46 -1.34 -2.56
N SER A 71 5.62 -2.14 -3.20
CA SER A 71 5.03 -1.85 -4.50
C SER A 71 4.12 -0.61 -4.46
N ALA A 72 3.24 -0.49 -3.44
CA ALA A 72 2.42 0.71 -3.24
C ALA A 72 3.27 1.92 -2.83
N LEU A 73 4.27 1.70 -1.97
CA LEU A 73 5.23 2.74 -1.59
C LEU A 73 5.94 3.35 -2.80
N TYR A 74 6.46 2.50 -3.69
CA TYR A 74 7.21 2.98 -4.86
C TYR A 74 6.37 3.78 -5.84
N ALA A 75 5.07 3.51 -5.92
CA ALA A 75 4.15 4.30 -6.73
C ALA A 75 3.98 5.74 -6.20
N LEU A 76 4.11 5.93 -4.87
CA LEU A 76 3.92 7.23 -4.23
C LEU A 76 5.22 8.01 -3.96
N VAL A 77 6.30 7.34 -3.59
CA VAL A 77 7.55 8.04 -3.18
C VAL A 77 8.77 7.61 -4.00
N GLY A 78 8.56 6.71 -4.96
CA GLY A 78 9.61 6.20 -5.83
C GLY A 78 10.41 5.04 -5.21
N PRO A 79 11.27 4.38 -6.01
CA PRO A 79 11.96 3.14 -5.62
C PRO A 79 13.16 3.34 -4.68
N LYS A 80 13.56 4.60 -4.42
CA LYS A 80 14.68 4.90 -3.52
C LYS A 80 14.33 4.67 -2.05
N VAL A 81 13.06 4.84 -1.70
CA VAL A 81 12.53 4.64 -0.34
C VAL A 81 12.28 3.14 -0.14
N LYS A 82 12.82 2.54 0.92
CA LYS A 82 12.68 1.10 1.18
C LYS A 82 11.59 0.85 2.22
N LEU A 83 10.79 -0.22 2.02
CA LEU A 83 9.69 -0.57 2.93
C LEU A 83 10.13 -0.81 4.38
N THR A 84 11.11 -1.69 4.58
CA THR A 84 11.50 -2.17 5.92
C THR A 84 11.94 -1.06 6.86
N PRO A 85 12.87 -0.14 6.48
CA PRO A 85 13.29 0.93 7.39
C PRO A 85 12.20 1.98 7.64
N GLU A 86 11.30 2.18 6.68
CA GLU A 86 10.24 3.20 6.81
C GLU A 86 8.96 2.69 7.46
N ARG A 87 8.86 1.37 7.70
CA ARG A 87 7.65 0.78 8.27
C ARG A 87 7.29 1.48 9.58
N GLY A 88 6.01 1.85 9.68
CA GLY A 88 5.44 2.47 10.87
C GLY A 88 5.74 3.96 10.99
N HIS A 89 6.47 4.55 10.04
CA HIS A 89 6.71 5.98 9.94
C HIS A 89 5.75 6.65 8.94
N ILE A 90 5.48 7.92 9.18
CA ILE A 90 4.74 8.79 8.26
C ILE A 90 5.76 9.65 7.53
N LEU A 91 5.82 9.49 6.21
CA LEU A 91 6.66 10.27 5.32
C LEU A 91 5.92 11.52 4.87
N TYR A 92 6.65 12.61 4.68
CA TYR A 92 6.13 13.89 4.20
C TYR A 92 6.76 14.27 2.86
N PRO A 93 6.42 13.56 1.77
CA PRO A 93 6.89 13.90 0.43
C PRO A 93 6.38 15.28 -0.02
N ALA A 94 7.24 16.05 -0.68
CA ALA A 94 6.84 17.35 -1.26
C ALA A 94 5.69 17.18 -2.27
N ASN A 95 4.70 18.07 -2.22
CA ASN A 95 3.54 18.11 -3.11
C ASN A 95 2.69 16.82 -3.12
N ARG A 96 2.71 16.04 -2.04
CA ARG A 96 1.88 14.85 -1.89
C ARG A 96 1.34 14.78 -0.45
N PRO A 97 0.21 14.09 -0.23
CA PRO A 97 -0.26 13.82 1.12
C PRO A 97 0.78 13.08 1.97
N PRO A 98 0.73 13.20 3.31
CA PRO A 98 1.48 12.34 4.21
C PRO A 98 1.25 10.85 3.89
N VAL A 99 2.32 10.05 3.98
CA VAL A 99 2.30 8.63 3.61
C VAL A 99 2.73 7.76 4.79
N LEU A 100 1.80 7.00 5.36
CA LEU A 100 2.13 5.94 6.30
C LEU A 100 2.61 4.68 5.55
N VAL A 101 3.70 4.08 6.02
CA VAL A 101 4.29 2.89 5.40
C VAL A 101 4.02 1.65 6.24
N THR A 102 3.43 0.60 5.65
CA THR A 102 3.31 -0.71 6.31
C THR A 102 3.44 -1.89 5.35
N ILE A 103 3.56 -3.10 5.89
CA ILE A 103 3.63 -4.33 5.10
C ILE A 103 2.32 -4.60 4.36
N HIS A 104 2.42 -5.35 3.27
CA HIS A 104 1.23 -5.83 2.57
C HIS A 104 0.61 -7.00 3.36
N PRO A 105 -0.71 -7.06 3.58
CA PRO A 105 -1.33 -8.11 4.39
C PRO A 105 -1.10 -9.53 3.85
N SER A 106 -0.93 -9.70 2.53
CA SER A 106 -0.55 -11.00 1.95
C SER A 106 0.84 -11.50 2.37
N TYR A 107 1.72 -10.64 2.90
CA TYR A 107 2.97 -11.07 3.51
C TYR A 107 2.72 -11.88 4.78
N LEU A 108 1.75 -11.48 5.61
CA LEU A 108 1.38 -12.19 6.84
C LEU A 108 0.96 -13.64 6.56
N LEU A 109 0.29 -13.87 5.44
CA LEU A 109 -0.16 -15.19 4.99
C LEU A 109 0.99 -16.09 4.49
N ARG A 110 2.18 -15.53 4.28
CA ARG A 110 3.36 -16.25 3.74
C ARG A 110 4.39 -16.57 4.82
N ILE A 111 4.23 -16.05 6.03
CA ILE A 111 5.10 -16.35 7.16
C ILE A 111 4.78 -17.76 7.64
N ARG A 112 5.80 -18.62 7.74
CA ARG A 112 5.65 -20.01 8.20
C ARG A 112 5.79 -20.15 9.71
N ASP A 113 6.63 -19.32 10.32
CA ASP A 113 6.83 -19.30 11.76
C ASP A 113 5.66 -18.59 12.45
N GLU A 114 4.96 -19.28 13.35
CA GLU A 114 3.76 -18.73 13.99
C GLU A 114 4.08 -17.56 14.95
N ALA A 115 5.22 -17.60 15.63
CA ALA A 115 5.60 -16.55 16.57
C ALA A 115 5.92 -15.26 15.82
N GLU A 116 6.64 -15.38 14.70
CA GLU A 116 6.89 -14.31 13.75
C GLU A 116 5.58 -13.80 13.15
N GLN A 117 4.69 -14.68 12.70
CA GLN A 117 3.41 -14.26 12.12
C GLN A 117 2.58 -13.47 13.13
N ARG A 118 2.46 -13.94 14.37
CA ARG A 118 1.75 -13.24 15.44
C ARG A 118 2.38 -11.88 15.74
N ARG A 119 3.70 -11.78 15.79
CA ARG A 119 4.41 -10.50 15.95
C ARG A 119 4.13 -9.56 14.79
N GLN A 120 4.32 -10.00 13.55
CA GLN A 120 4.12 -9.19 12.35
C GLN A 120 2.68 -8.71 12.21
N HIS A 121 1.71 -9.53 12.62
CA HIS A 121 0.30 -9.17 12.68
C HIS A 121 0.03 -8.06 13.71
N ARG A 122 0.57 -8.19 14.93
CA ARG A 122 0.44 -7.14 15.96
C ARG A 122 1.06 -5.82 15.49
N ASP A 123 2.25 -5.88 14.90
CA ASP A 123 2.93 -4.70 14.35
C ASP A 123 2.12 -4.06 13.23
N PHE A 124 1.50 -4.86 12.36
CA PHE A 124 0.62 -4.38 11.29
C PHE A 124 -0.62 -3.66 11.85
N VAL A 125 -1.29 -4.24 12.84
CA VAL A 125 -2.42 -3.59 13.52
C VAL A 125 -1.97 -2.29 14.21
N SER A 126 -0.80 -2.29 14.83
CA SER A 126 -0.21 -1.08 15.43
C SER A 126 0.02 0.02 14.39
N ASP A 127 0.48 -0.33 13.19
CA ASP A 127 0.63 0.64 12.09
C ASP A 127 -0.73 1.23 11.72
N LEU A 128 -1.78 0.41 11.59
CA LEU A 128 -3.14 0.87 11.28
C LEU A 128 -3.73 1.77 12.38
N HIS A 129 -3.44 1.50 13.66
CA HIS A 129 -3.83 2.41 14.74
C HIS A 129 -3.18 3.79 14.63
N LYS A 130 -1.93 3.88 14.17
CA LYS A 130 -1.30 5.18 13.88
C LYS A 130 -2.04 5.93 12.79
N ALA A 131 -2.53 5.23 11.75
CA ALA A 131 -3.35 5.84 10.72
C ALA A 131 -4.68 6.39 11.28
N ALA A 132 -5.37 5.62 12.14
CA ALA A 132 -6.62 6.05 12.77
C ALA A 132 -6.44 7.23 13.74
N ALA A 133 -5.32 7.26 14.45
CA ALA A 133 -4.95 8.34 15.35
C ALA A 133 -4.43 9.59 14.63
N PHE A 134 -4.10 9.50 13.34
CA PHE A 134 -3.53 10.62 12.60
C PHE A 134 -4.45 11.83 12.58
N ARG A 135 -3.88 13.00 12.82
CA ARG A 135 -4.55 14.29 12.71
C ARG A 135 -3.69 15.16 11.80
N PRO A 136 -4.26 15.73 10.71
CA PRO A 136 -3.52 16.68 9.89
C PRO A 136 -3.17 17.91 10.75
N ALA A 137 -2.01 18.50 10.46
CA ALA A 137 -1.61 19.79 11.02
C ALA A 137 -2.52 20.93 10.52
#